data_AF-A0A535IFP2-F1
#
_entry.id   AF-A0A535IFP2-F1
#
_cell.length_a   1.000
_cell.length_b   1.000
_cell.length_c   1.000
_cell.angle_alpha   90.00
_cell.angle_beta   90.00
_cell.angle_gamma   90.00
#
_symmetry.space_group_name_H-M   'P 1'
#
loop_
_entity.id
_entity.type
_entity.pdbx_description
1 polymer ?
#
loop_
_entity_poly.entity_id
_entity_poly.type
_entity_poly.pdbx_seq_one_letter_code
_entity_poly.pdbx_strand_id
1 'polypeptide(L)'
;MSAHDATPECIFCQIVCGALPSAKVAEDEYTLAFIARPSAVEGHTLVIPKRHSRNIFDIAPDDLRHVIITVKAVSGDAIRHAWDVRPIDTADLEMIARRLRD
;
A
#
# COMPACT_ATOMS: atom_id res chain seq x y z
N MET A 1 -10.00 20.69 -15.58
CA MET A 1 -9.69 19.28 -15.26
C MET A 1 -8.56 19.33 -14.24
N SER A 2 -8.88 19.07 -12.97
CA SER A 2 -8.05 19.40 -11.80
C SER A 2 -7.55 18.12 -11.14
N ALA A 3 -6.24 17.86 -11.26
CA ALA A 3 -5.32 17.09 -10.41
C ALA A 3 -5.70 15.72 -9.76
N HIS A 4 -6.93 15.20 -9.89
CA HIS A 4 -7.43 14.10 -9.04
C HIS A 4 -8.28 13.06 -9.78
N ASP A 5 -8.31 13.12 -11.10
CA ASP A 5 -9.17 12.27 -11.93
C ASP A 5 -8.61 10.84 -11.94
N ALA A 6 -9.37 9.89 -11.38
CA ALA A 6 -9.05 8.47 -11.44
C ALA A 6 -8.79 8.07 -12.90
N THR A 7 -7.64 7.45 -13.16
CA THR A 7 -7.24 7.06 -14.52
C THR A 7 -7.68 5.62 -14.80
N PRO A 8 -8.44 5.36 -15.88
CA PRO A 8 -8.86 4.00 -16.24
C PRO A 8 -7.68 3.04 -16.46
N GLU A 9 -6.51 3.56 -16.82
CA GLU A 9 -5.28 2.78 -17.04
C GLU A 9 -4.57 2.41 -15.73
N CYS A 10 -4.91 3.04 -14.60
CA CYS A 10 -4.30 2.75 -13.32
C CYS A 10 -4.93 1.50 -12.68
N ILE A 11 -4.14 0.45 -12.55
CA ILE A 11 -4.56 -0.81 -11.89
C ILE A 11 -5.08 -0.57 -10.46
N PHE A 12 -4.53 0.41 -9.74
CA PHE A 12 -4.97 0.73 -8.38
C PHE A 12 -6.32 1.45 -8.38
N CYS A 13 -6.58 2.34 -9.33
CA CYS A 13 -7.90 2.93 -9.51
C CYS A 13 -8.94 1.87 -9.88
N GLN A 14 -8.58 0.90 -10.73
CA GLN A 14 -9.44 -0.24 -11.05
C GLN A 14 -9.73 -1.12 -9.83
N ILE A 15 -8.76 -1.32 -8.93
CA ILE A 15 -8.97 -2.01 -7.66
C ILE A 15 -9.91 -1.22 -6.74
N VAL A 16 -9.69 0.10 -6.61
CA VAL A 16 -10.51 0.99 -5.77
C VAL A 16 -11.97 1.02 -6.25
N CYS A 17 -12.22 1.06 -7.56
CA CYS A 17 -13.57 1.04 -8.10
C CYS A 17 -14.18 -0.38 -8.22
N GLY A 18 -13.45 -1.42 -7.84
CA GLY A 18 -13.92 -2.80 -7.84
C GLY A 18 -13.90 -3.50 -9.21
N ALA A 19 -13.31 -2.88 -10.24
CA ALA A 19 -13.13 -3.51 -11.54
C ALA A 19 -12.11 -4.66 -11.52
N LEU A 20 -11.11 -4.59 -10.63
CA LEU A 20 -10.15 -5.67 -10.37
C LEU A 20 -10.29 -6.21 -8.94
N PRO A 21 -10.19 -7.54 -8.74
CA PRO A 21 -10.27 -8.14 -7.42
C PRO A 21 -9.02 -7.83 -6.59
N SER A 22 -9.21 -7.62 -5.28
CA SER A 22 -8.12 -7.47 -4.32
C SER A 22 -8.43 -8.21 -3.02
N ALA A 23 -7.39 -8.74 -2.36
CA ALA A 23 -7.50 -9.31 -1.02
C ALA A 23 -7.38 -8.17 -0.01
N LYS A 24 -8.51 -7.53 0.31
CA LYS A 24 -8.58 -6.36 1.20
C LYS A 24 -8.23 -6.73 2.64
N VAL A 25 -7.41 -5.91 3.27
CA VAL A 25 -6.98 -6.01 4.67
C VAL A 25 -7.71 -4.96 5.51
N ALA A 26 -7.77 -3.73 5.01
CA ALA A 26 -8.49 -2.62 5.63
C ALA A 26 -8.98 -1.66 4.55
N GLU A 27 -10.10 -0.99 4.79
CA GLU A 27 -10.65 0.00 3.88
C GLU A 27 -11.42 1.05 4.68
N ASP A 28 -11.20 2.32 4.38
CA ASP A 28 -11.97 3.43 4.91
C ASP A 28 -12.37 4.40 3.78
N GLU A 29 -12.84 5.59 4.13
CA GLU A 29 -13.25 6.61 3.16
C GLU A 29 -12.10 7.09 2.26
N TYR A 30 -10.86 7.11 2.77
CA TYR A 30 -9.71 7.74 2.11
C TYR A 30 -8.70 6.75 1.56
N THR A 31 -8.62 5.55 2.13
CA THR A 31 -7.54 4.59 1.89
C THR A 31 -8.04 3.17 1.69
N LEU A 32 -7.22 2.37 1.02
CA LEU A 32 -7.41 0.94 0.84
C LEU A 32 -6.09 0.23 1.11
N ALA A 33 -6.13 -0.80 1.95
CA ALA A 33 -5.03 -1.71 2.21
C ALA A 33 -5.35 -3.11 1.69
N PHE A 34 -4.43 -3.73 0.95
CA PHE A 34 -4.63 -5.06 0.36
C PHE A 34 -3.32 -5.82 0.14
N ILE A 35 -3.41 -7.16 0.06
CA ILE A 35 -2.25 -8.02 -0.20
C ILE A 35 -1.86 -7.93 -1.68
N ALA A 36 -0.59 -7.60 -1.94
CA ALA A 36 -0.05 -7.58 -3.30
C ALA A 36 0.10 -9.02 -3.83
N ARG A 37 -0.30 -9.27 -5.08
CA ARG A 37 -0.01 -10.55 -5.77
C ARG A 37 0.75 -10.30 -7.07
N PRO A 38 1.79 -11.09 -7.36
CA PRO A 38 2.47 -12.06 -6.49
C PRO A 38 3.33 -11.37 -5.42
N SER A 39 3.25 -11.80 -4.15
CA SER A 39 4.14 -11.30 -3.09
C SER A 39 5.27 -12.28 -2.82
N ALA A 40 6.49 -11.77 -2.66
CA ALA A 40 7.66 -12.57 -2.26
C ALA A 40 7.72 -12.86 -0.75
N VAL A 41 6.90 -12.17 0.05
CA VAL A 41 6.87 -12.26 1.51
C VAL A 41 5.42 -12.36 1.95
N GLU A 42 5.14 -13.23 2.92
CA GLU A 42 3.82 -13.36 3.53
C GLU A 42 3.40 -12.04 4.21
N GLY A 43 2.12 -11.70 4.10
CA GLY A 43 1.59 -10.46 4.67
C GLY A 43 2.03 -9.15 3.97
N HIS A 44 2.77 -9.20 2.85
CA HIS A 44 3.12 -7.99 2.08
C HIS A 44 1.85 -7.24 1.68
N THR A 45 1.65 -6.08 2.31
CA THR A 45 0.43 -5.29 2.20
C THR A 45 0.76 -3.93 1.60
N LEU A 46 0.03 -3.54 0.56
CA LEU A 46 0.06 -2.20 0.02
C LEU A 46 -1.05 -1.36 0.65
N VAL A 47 -0.74 -0.12 0.99
CA VAL A 47 -1.71 0.90 1.39
C VAL A 47 -1.70 2.01 0.35
N ILE A 48 -2.86 2.33 -0.22
CA ILE A 48 -3.01 3.34 -1.25
C ILE A 48 -4.09 4.36 -0.86
N PRO A 49 -3.99 5.62 -1.31
CA PRO A 49 -5.12 6.54 -1.28
C PRO A 49 -6.17 6.10 -2.31
N LYS A 50 -7.45 6.34 -2.02
CA LYS A 50 -8.55 6.12 -2.97
C LYS A 50 -8.59 7.18 -4.06
N ARG A 51 -8.16 8.41 -3.74
CA ARG A 51 -7.93 9.46 -4.73
C ARG A 51 -6.62 9.21 -5.46
N HIS A 52 -6.64 9.29 -6.79
CA HIS A 52 -5.45 9.03 -7.59
C HIS A 52 -4.37 10.07 -7.32
N SER A 53 -3.13 9.58 -7.15
CA SER A 53 -1.90 10.37 -7.15
C SER A 53 -0.81 9.49 -7.73
N ARG A 54 0.12 10.05 -8.51
CA ARG A 54 1.16 9.27 -9.18
C ARG A 54 2.20 8.78 -8.20
N ASN A 55 2.60 9.61 -7.23
CA ASN A 55 3.63 9.34 -6.23
C ASN A 55 3.60 10.36 -5.07
N ILE A 56 4.68 10.40 -4.28
CA ILE A 56 4.80 11.28 -3.10
C ILE A 56 4.90 12.78 -3.46
N PHE A 57 5.27 13.12 -4.69
CA PHE A 57 5.48 14.51 -5.10
C PHE A 57 4.19 15.22 -5.53
N ASP A 58 3.15 14.47 -5.91
CA ASP A 58 1.86 15.01 -6.37
C ASP A 58 0.67 14.64 -5.47
N ILE A 59 0.87 13.75 -4.48
CA ILE A 59 -0.16 13.45 -3.49
C ILE A 59 -0.53 14.68 -2.66
N ALA A 60 -1.83 14.87 -2.42
CA ALA A 60 -2.28 15.94 -1.56
C ALA A 60 -1.88 15.67 -0.09
N PRO A 61 -1.56 16.72 0.70
CA PRO A 61 -1.13 16.55 2.09
C PRO A 61 -2.10 15.76 2.96
N ASP A 62 -3.41 15.92 2.74
CA ASP A 62 -4.44 15.24 3.52
C ASP A 62 -4.50 13.72 3.20
N ASP A 63 -4.46 13.36 1.91
CA ASP A 63 -4.40 11.95 1.50
C ASP A 63 -3.14 11.28 2.05
N LEU A 64 -1.99 11.97 2.01
CA LEU A 64 -0.74 11.45 2.57
C LEU A 64 -0.85 11.20 4.07
N ARG A 65 -1.50 12.12 4.81
CA ARG A 65 -1.79 11.94 6.24
C ARG A 65 -2.65 10.71 6.49
N HIS A 66 -3.71 10.51 5.71
CA HIS A 66 -4.57 9.33 5.84
C HIS A 66 -3.80 8.04 5.54
N VAL A 67 -3.02 8.01 4.45
CA VAL A 67 -2.19 6.86 4.07
C VAL A 67 -1.25 6.45 5.20
N ILE A 68 -0.49 7.38 5.78
CA ILE A 68 0.50 7.01 6.80
C ILE A 68 -0.14 6.55 8.12
N ILE A 69 -1.33 7.07 8.46
CA ILE A 69 -2.12 6.59 9.60
C ILE A 69 -2.58 5.15 9.34
N THR A 70 -3.11 4.85 8.15
CA THR A 70 -3.53 3.50 7.77
C THR A 70 -2.34 2.54 7.76
N VAL A 71 -1.17 2.95 7.25
CA VAL A 71 0.08 2.17 7.32
C VAL A 71 0.41 1.80 8.76
N LYS A 72 0.35 2.74 9.71
CA LYS A 72 0.61 2.46 11.13
C LYS A 72 -0.40 1.45 11.68
N ALA A 73 -1.68 1.60 11.36
CA ALA A 73 -2.74 0.71 11.84
C ALA A 73 -2.56 -0.73 11.33
N VAL A 74 -2.29 -0.91 10.03
CA VAL A 74 -2.12 -2.25 9.45
C VAL A 74 -0.78 -2.89 9.84
N SER A 75 0.27 -2.09 10.04
CA SER A 75 1.60 -2.56 10.46
C SER A 75 1.66 -3.02 11.93
N GLY A 76 0.60 -2.75 12.70
CA GLY A 76 0.45 -3.18 14.08
C GLY A 76 0.02 -4.65 14.20
N ASP A 77 -0.61 -4.96 15.32
CA ASP A 77 -1.06 -6.29 15.76
C ASP A 77 -1.81 -7.10 14.68
N ALA A 78 -2.55 -6.46 13.78
CA ALA A 78 -3.33 -7.14 12.75
C ALA A 78 -2.50 -7.98 11.77
N ILE A 79 -1.43 -7.42 11.16
CA ILE A 79 -0.55 -8.18 10.26
C ILE A 79 0.43 -9.03 11.06
N ARG A 80 0.97 -8.50 12.18
CA ARG A 80 1.95 -9.23 13.00
C ARG A 80 1.38 -10.52 13.58
N HIS A 81 0.15 -10.51 14.09
CA HIS A 81 -0.47 -11.72 14.65
C HIS A 81 -1.03 -12.66 13.59
N ALA A 82 -1.53 -12.13 12.46
CA ALA A 82 -2.09 -12.96 11.41
C ALA A 82 -1.02 -13.76 10.64
N TRP A 83 0.21 -13.23 10.53
CA TRP A 83 1.25 -13.79 9.65
C TRP A 83 2.62 -13.98 10.32
N ASP A 84 2.72 -13.87 11.65
CA ASP A 84 3.98 -13.97 12.42
C ASP A 84 5.12 -13.11 11.85
N VAL A 85 4.76 -11.89 11.40
CA VAL A 85 5.71 -11.00 10.73
C VAL A 85 6.69 -10.45 11.74
N ARG A 86 7.95 -10.90 11.65
CA ARG A 86 9.07 -10.37 12.44
C ARG A 86 9.43 -8.93 12.01
N PRO A 87 9.94 -8.08 12.91
CA PRO A 87 10.47 -6.76 12.55
C PRO A 87 11.58 -6.85 11.50
N ILE A 88 11.64 -5.86 10.60
CA ILE A 88 12.75 -5.73 9.64
C ILE A 88 14.05 -5.53 10.42
N ASP A 89 15.04 -6.36 10.14
CA ASP A 89 16.37 -6.26 10.73
C ASP A 89 17.44 -5.83 9.71
N THR A 90 18.69 -5.78 10.16
CA THR A 90 19.83 -5.38 9.33
C THR A 90 20.06 -6.33 8.15
N ALA A 91 19.80 -7.62 8.31
CA ALA A 91 19.98 -8.60 7.24
C ALA A 91 18.93 -8.42 6.13
N ASP A 92 17.70 -8.10 6.50
CA ASP A 92 16.63 -7.76 5.55
C ASP A 92 17.00 -6.51 4.74
N LEU A 93 17.54 -5.47 5.41
CA LEU A 93 18.01 -4.25 4.74
C LEU A 93 19.18 -4.51 3.80
N GLU A 94 20.13 -5.36 4.18
CA GLU A 94 21.25 -5.76 3.31
C GLU A 94 20.79 -6.55 2.08
N MET A 95 19.77 -7.39 2.22
CA MET A 95 19.13 -8.08 1.09
C MET A 95 18.47 -7.08 0.14
N ILE A 96 17.70 -6.11 0.67
CA ILE A 96 17.07 -5.05 -0.13
C ILE A 96 18.14 -4.23 -0.85
N ALA A 97 19.18 -3.81 -0.13
CA ALA A 97 20.26 -3.02 -0.70
C ALA A 97 21.04 -3.78 -1.78
N ARG A 98 21.18 -5.10 -1.68
CA ARG A 98 21.77 -5.95 -2.74
C ARG A 98 20.91 -5.90 -4.00
N ARG A 99 19.59 -6.11 -3.88
CA ARG A 99 18.66 -6.06 -5.03
C ARG A 99 18.59 -4.70 -5.72
N LEU A 100 18.86 -3.60 -5.02
CA LEU A 100 18.85 -2.26 -5.60
C LEU A 100 20.15 -1.91 -6.35
N ARG A 101 21.20 -2.73 -6.22
CA ARG A 101 22.48 -2.54 -6.92
C ARG A 101 22.58 -3.33 -8.23
N ASP A 102 21.67 -4.27 -8.44
CA ASP A 102 21.53 -5.06 -9.67
C ASP A 102 20.46 -4.42 -10.58
#